data_AF-A0A0E2N4Q8-F1
#
_entry.id   AF-A0A0E2N4Q8-F1
#
_cell.length_a   1.000
_cell.length_b   1.000
_cell.length_c   1.000
_cell.angle_alpha   90.00
_cell.angle_beta   90.00
_cell.angle_gamma   90.00
#
_symmetry.space_group_name_H-M   'P 1'
#
loop_
_entity.id
_entity.type
_entity.pdbx_description
1 polymer ?
#
loop_
_entity_poly.entity_id
_entity_poly.type
_entity_poly.pdbx_seq_one_letter_code
_entity_poly.pdbx_strand_id
1 'polypeptide(L)'
;MGLTACFIVLAVQEARELLFYWSNGWNFFEDSKINWATYYNRRTWPFPQRPEDRMSNKQRVCFGRPFFIVLVGFFAAIFTHVTLHPEQWRKEVHGSKTTYHYIGVPQPDAH
;
A
#
# COMPACT_ATOMS: atom_id res chain seq x y z
N MET A 1 -10.40 9.69 -2.27
CA MET A 1 -9.69 9.29 -3.49
C MET A 1 -8.16 9.12 -3.35
N GLY A 2 -7.54 9.37 -2.18
CA GLY A 2 -6.07 9.29 -2.04
C GLY A 2 -5.47 7.89 -2.08
N LEU A 3 -5.99 6.94 -1.28
CA LEU A 3 -5.35 5.64 -1.08
C LEU A 3 -5.37 4.72 -2.30
N THR A 4 -6.46 4.72 -3.08
CA THR A 4 -6.56 3.94 -4.32
C THR A 4 -5.55 4.44 -5.36
N ALA A 5 -5.38 5.76 -5.49
CA ALA A 5 -4.35 6.32 -6.37
C ALA A 5 -2.94 5.98 -5.89
N CYS A 6 -2.68 6.06 -4.57
CA CYS A 6 -1.40 5.62 -4.00
C CYS A 6 -1.11 4.14 -4.26
N PHE A 7 -2.12 3.26 -4.12
CA PHE A 7 -2.00 1.85 -4.44
C PHE A 7 -1.61 1.62 -5.90
N ILE A 8 -2.29 2.27 -6.84
CA ILE A 8 -2.01 2.15 -8.28
C ILE A 8 -0.58 2.60 -8.59
N VAL A 9 -0.15 3.75 -8.05
CA VAL A 9 1.21 4.25 -8.26
C VAL A 9 2.26 3.26 -7.73
N LEU A 10 2.06 2.72 -6.52
CA LEU A 10 2.98 1.73 -5.95
C LEU A 10 3.03 0.45 -6.80
N ALA A 11 1.87 -0.05 -7.24
CA ALA A 11 1.77 -1.26 -8.05
C ALA A 11 2.43 -1.11 -9.43
N VAL A 12 2.21 0.01 -10.12
CA VAL A 12 2.82 0.28 -11.43
C VAL A 12 4.34 0.39 -11.31
N GLN A 13 4.84 1.03 -10.25
CA GLN A 13 6.26 1.16 -10.05
C GLN A 13 6.93 -0.19 -9.72
N GLU A 14 6.28 -1.02 -8.89
CA GLU A 14 6.75 -2.38 -8.59
C GLU A 14 6.78 -3.24 -9.85
N ALA A 15 5.72 -3.18 -10.68
CA ALA A 15 5.67 -3.89 -11.95
C ALA A 15 6.83 -3.46 -12.88
N ARG A 16 7.08 -2.15 -13.01
CA ARG A 16 8.19 -1.63 -13.81
C ARG A 16 9.54 -2.12 -13.30
N GLU A 17 9.72 -2.14 -11.98
CA GLU A 17 10.97 -2.55 -11.35
C GLU A 17 11.21 -4.06 -11.50
N LEU A 18 10.16 -4.88 -11.36
CA LEU A 18 10.19 -6.32 -11.63
C LEU A 18 10.51 -6.62 -13.09
N LEU A 19 9.90 -5.88 -14.04
CA LEU A 19 10.19 -6.03 -15.46
C LEU A 19 11.66 -5.71 -15.79
N PHE A 20 12.22 -4.66 -15.18
CA PHE A 20 13.63 -4.31 -15.35
C PHE A 20 14.56 -5.42 -14.85
N TYR A 21 14.33 -5.93 -13.64
CA TYR A 21 15.17 -7.02 -13.12
C TYR A 21 14.96 -8.31 -13.91
N TRP A 22 13.74 -8.60 -14.36
CA TRP A 22 13.48 -9.77 -15.19
C TRP A 22 14.23 -9.70 -16.52
N SER A 23 14.24 -8.55 -17.20
CA SER A 23 15.02 -8.36 -18.44
C SER A 23 16.53 -8.44 -18.23
N ASN A 24 17.01 -8.17 -17.01
CA ASN A 24 18.42 -8.21 -16.63
C ASN A 24 18.80 -9.50 -15.87
N GLY A 25 18.03 -10.59 -16.03
CA GLY A 25 18.35 -11.89 -15.42
C GLY A 25 18.33 -11.90 -13.89
N TRP A 26 17.47 -11.06 -13.29
CA TRP A 26 17.40 -10.80 -11.85
C TRP A 26 18.70 -10.23 -11.25
N ASN A 27 19.46 -9.47 -12.03
CA ASN A 27 20.65 -8.77 -11.55
C ASN A 27 20.30 -7.56 -10.66
N PHE A 28 20.21 -7.78 -9.35
CA PHE A 28 19.90 -6.73 -8.37
C PHE A 28 21.06 -5.78 -8.05
N PHE A 29 22.26 -6.01 -8.59
CA PHE A 29 23.39 -5.08 -8.45
C PHE A 29 23.21 -3.83 -9.32
N GLU A 30 22.47 -3.94 -10.41
CA GLU A 30 22.16 -2.83 -11.29
C GLU A 30 21.00 -2.01 -10.73
N ASP A 31 21.14 -0.69 -10.68
CA ASP A 31 20.09 0.19 -10.16
C ASP A 31 19.05 0.48 -11.24
N SER A 32 17.79 0.18 -10.93
CA SER A 32 16.63 0.50 -11.78
C SER A 32 16.39 2.01 -11.91
N LYS A 33 17.11 2.84 -11.12
CA LYS A 33 17.03 4.31 -11.03
C LYS A 33 15.63 4.83 -10.63
N ILE A 34 14.77 3.95 -10.10
CA ILE A 34 13.46 4.32 -9.58
C ILE A 34 13.65 4.91 -8.18
N ASN A 35 13.91 6.22 -8.14
CA ASN A 35 14.42 6.93 -6.96
C ASN A 35 13.36 7.27 -5.88
N TRP A 36 12.08 6.99 -6.14
CA TRP A 36 10.97 7.50 -5.33
C TRP A 36 10.62 6.68 -4.08
N ALA A 37 11.30 5.56 -3.85
CA ALA A 37 11.06 4.71 -2.69
C ALA A 37 12.38 4.16 -2.16
N THR A 38 13.18 5.05 -1.58
CA THR A 38 14.34 4.62 -0.78
C THR A 38 13.81 4.09 0.54
N TYR A 39 13.75 2.78 0.68
CA TYR A 39 13.42 2.13 1.96
C TYR A 39 14.69 1.99 2.79
N TYR A 40 14.58 2.26 4.08
CA TYR A 40 15.69 2.12 5.02
C TYR A 40 15.42 0.92 5.93
N ASN A 41 16.46 0.13 6.16
CA ASN A 41 16.42 -1.11 6.93
C ASN A 41 16.43 -0.86 8.45
N ARG A 42 16.59 0.40 8.89
CA ARG A 42 16.70 0.74 10.31
C ARG A 42 15.35 0.89 10.99
N ARG A 43 15.22 0.18 12.12
CA ARG A 43 14.03 0.11 13.00
C ARG A 43 13.73 1.41 13.78
N THR A 44 14.58 2.42 13.70
CA THR A 44 14.59 3.55 14.64
C THR A 44 14.24 4.87 13.97
N TRP A 45 12.95 5.05 13.73
CA TRP A 45 12.34 6.39 13.76
C TRP A 45 12.50 6.89 15.22
N PRO A 46 13.10 8.07 15.49
CA PRO A 46 13.22 9.25 14.65
C PRO A 46 14.68 9.61 14.27
N PHE A 47 15.63 8.67 14.26
CA PHE A 47 17.05 9.01 14.06
C PHE A 47 17.40 9.26 12.58
N PRO A 48 18.44 10.06 12.28
CA PRO A 48 18.86 10.36 10.92
C PRO A 48 19.16 9.06 10.16
N GLN A 49 18.46 8.86 9.05
CA GLN A 49 18.65 7.71 8.16
C GLN A 49 19.99 7.88 7.44
N ARG A 50 20.92 6.97 7.66
CA ARG A 50 22.21 7.01 6.97
C ARG A 50 22.07 6.34 5.59
N PRO A 51 22.83 6.78 4.57
CA PRO A 51 22.87 6.11 3.27
C PRO A 51 23.25 4.63 3.38
N GLU A 52 24.07 4.26 4.37
CA GLU A 52 24.42 2.86 4.67
C GLU A 52 23.22 2.01 5.12
N ASP A 53 22.17 2.63 5.66
CA ASP A 53 20.97 1.95 6.14
C ASP A 53 19.97 1.67 5.01
N ARG A 54 20.27 2.01 3.75
CA ARG A 54 19.37 1.77 2.62
C ARG A 54 19.19 0.28 2.39
N MET A 55 17.93 -0.13 2.28
CA MET A 55 17.55 -1.48 1.91
C MET A 55 18.11 -1.79 0.51
N SER A 56 18.72 -2.96 0.35
CA SER A 56 19.23 -3.38 -0.97
C SER A 56 18.09 -3.49 -1.99
N ASN A 57 18.40 -3.34 -3.29
CA ASN A 57 17.42 -3.46 -4.37
C ASN A 57 16.58 -4.74 -4.28
N LYS A 58 17.24 -5.89 -4.03
CA LYS A 58 16.59 -7.18 -3.82
C LYS A 58 15.62 -7.15 -2.64
N GLN A 59 16.05 -6.62 -1.50
CA GLN A 59 15.22 -6.54 -0.31
C GLN A 59 14.03 -5.61 -0.50
N ARG A 60 14.24 -4.47 -1.16
CA ARG A 60 13.19 -3.52 -1.51
C ARG A 60 12.12 -4.18 -2.38
N VAL A 61 12.50 -4.78 -3.50
CA VAL A 61 11.58 -5.35 -4.49
C VAL A 61 10.91 -6.62 -3.97
N CYS A 62 11.66 -7.54 -3.36
CA CYS A 62 11.07 -8.81 -2.96
C CYS A 62 10.27 -8.74 -1.65
N PHE A 63 10.50 -7.75 -0.79
CA PHE A 63 9.91 -7.72 0.55
C PHE A 63 9.33 -6.36 0.93
N GLY A 64 10.12 -5.29 0.80
CA GLY A 64 9.70 -3.96 1.26
C GLY A 64 8.46 -3.45 0.53
N ARG A 65 8.55 -3.31 -0.79
CA ARG A 65 7.50 -2.72 -1.63
C ARG A 65 6.23 -3.57 -1.69
N PRO A 66 6.30 -4.90 -1.88
CA PRO A 66 5.12 -5.76 -1.83
C PRO A 66 4.36 -5.64 -0.50
N PHE A 67 5.07 -5.53 0.62
CA PHE A 67 4.45 -5.34 1.94
C PHE A 67 3.63 -4.05 2.00
N PHE A 68 4.18 -2.91 1.54
CA PHE A 68 3.46 -1.64 1.51
C PHE A 68 2.29 -1.65 0.52
N ILE A 69 2.44 -2.31 -0.64
CA ILE A 69 1.35 -2.46 -1.62
C ILE A 69 0.18 -3.22 -0.99
N VAL A 70 0.43 -4.34 -0.30
CA VAL A 70 -0.61 -5.10 0.39
C VAL A 70 -1.29 -4.26 1.47
N LEU A 71 -0.51 -3.57 2.30
CA LEU A 71 -1.05 -2.73 3.37
C LEU A 71 -1.93 -1.60 2.83
N VAL A 72 -1.44 -0.84 1.84
CA VAL A 72 -2.22 0.25 1.23
C VAL A 72 -3.42 -0.30 0.46
N GLY A 73 -3.26 -1.43 -0.22
CA GLY A 73 -4.34 -2.12 -0.94
C GLY A 73 -5.46 -2.56 -0.01
N PHE A 74 -5.14 -3.11 1.16
CA PHE A 74 -6.12 -3.50 2.17
C PHE A 74 -6.96 -2.30 2.63
N PHE A 75 -6.31 -1.18 2.99
CA PHE A 75 -7.03 0.03 3.36
C PHE A 75 -7.83 0.60 2.19
N ALA A 76 -7.26 0.65 1.00
CA ALA A 76 -7.96 1.14 -0.20
C ALA A 76 -9.23 0.31 -0.47
N ALA A 77 -9.18 -1.02 -0.33
CA ALA A 77 -10.34 -1.90 -0.47
C ALA A 77 -11.41 -1.60 0.58
N ILE A 78 -11.04 -1.47 1.86
CA ILE A 78 -11.99 -1.12 2.94
C ILE A 78 -12.66 0.22 2.65
N PHE A 79 -11.87 1.27 2.38
CA PHE A 79 -12.43 2.59 2.11
C PHE A 79 -13.30 2.61 0.85
N THR A 80 -12.91 1.89 -0.19
CA THR A 80 -13.70 1.76 -1.40
C THR A 80 -15.03 1.07 -1.11
N HIS A 81 -15.02 -0.01 -0.32
CA HIS A 81 -16.23 -0.71 0.09
C HIS A 81 -17.17 0.18 0.91
N VAL A 82 -16.65 0.91 1.90
CA VAL A 82 -17.43 1.90 2.68
C VAL A 82 -18.02 3.00 1.78
N THR A 83 -17.28 3.42 0.75
CA THR A 83 -17.70 4.50 -0.15
C THR A 83 -18.74 4.04 -1.18
N LEU A 84 -18.58 2.82 -1.72
CA LEU A 84 -19.47 2.26 -2.75
C LEU A 84 -20.74 1.63 -2.18
N HIS A 85 -20.67 1.13 -0.94
CA HIS A 85 -21.79 0.49 -0.26
C HIS A 85 -22.10 1.14 1.09
N PRO A 86 -22.31 2.48 1.15
CA PRO A 86 -22.52 3.18 2.42
C PRO A 86 -23.73 2.65 3.20
N GLU A 87 -24.72 2.08 2.53
CA GLU A 87 -25.89 1.43 3.12
C GLU A 87 -25.55 0.23 4.02
N GLN A 88 -24.38 -0.39 3.81
CA GLN A 88 -23.90 -1.52 4.61
C GLN A 88 -23.07 -1.07 5.83
N TRP A 89 -22.89 0.24 6.03
CA TRP A 89 -22.04 0.79 7.08
C TRP A 89 -22.77 1.85 7.90
N ARG A 90 -22.79 1.66 9.22
CA ARG A 90 -23.23 2.68 10.17
C ARG A 90 -22.04 3.53 10.61
N LYS A 91 -22.13 4.83 10.41
CA LYS A 91 -21.16 5.81 10.93
C LYS A 91 -21.59 6.23 12.34
N GLU A 92 -20.72 5.99 13.33
CA GLU A 92 -20.91 6.47 14.70
C GLU A 92 -19.86 7.54 15.02
N VAL A 93 -20.30 8.68 15.54
CA VAL A 93 -19.43 9.80 15.91
C VAL A 93 -19.50 9.98 17.43
N HIS A 94 -18.39 9.68 18.10
CA HIS A 94 -18.23 9.88 19.54
C HIS A 94 -17.20 11.00 19.76
N GLY A 95 -17.68 12.23 19.98
CA GLY A 95 -16.83 13.42 20.08
C GLY A 95 -16.05 13.64 18.78
N SER A 96 -14.72 13.60 18.84
CA SER A 96 -13.83 13.73 17.66
C SER A 96 -13.57 12.41 16.92
N LYS A 97 -13.95 11.26 17.48
CA LYS A 97 -13.69 9.95 16.89
C LYS A 97 -14.85 9.53 15.99
N THR A 98 -14.55 9.24 14.73
CA THR A 98 -15.49 8.61 13.78
C THR A 98 -15.16 7.13 13.66
N THR A 99 -16.15 6.26 13.89
CA THR A 99 -16.04 4.81 13.72
C THR A 99 -17.06 4.33 12.70
N TYR A 100 -16.72 3.36 11.87
CA TYR A 100 -17.62 2.72 10.92
C TYR A 100 -17.87 1.28 11.35
N HIS A 101 -19.14 0.91 11.50
CA HIS A 101 -19.59 -0.43 11.87
C HIS A 101 -20.31 -1.07 10.69
N TYR A 102 -19.87 -2.26 10.28
CA TYR A 102 -20.57 -3.03 9.25
C TYR A 102 -21.89 -3.56 9.80
N ILE A 103 -23.00 -3.29 9.11
CA ILE A 103 -24.35 -3.66 9.55
C ILE A 103 -24.98 -4.80 8.74
N GLY A 104 -24.25 -5.37 7.78
CA GLY A 104 -24.73 -6.45 6.91
C GLY A 104 -25.21 -5.96 5.55
N VAL A 105 -25.59 -6.90 4.69
CA VAL A 105 -26.14 -6.62 3.36
C VAL A 105 -27.64 -6.34 3.52
N PRO A 106 -28.19 -5.25 2.95
CA PRO A 106 -29.63 -5.04 2.95
C PRO A 106 -30.31 -6.25 2.30
N GLN A 107 -31.23 -6.87 3.03
CA GLN A 107 -31.99 -7.99 2.52
C GLN A 107 -32.85 -7.46 1.37
N PRO A 108 -32.71 -7.96 0.13
CA PRO A 108 -33.53 -7.48 -0.97
C PRO A 108 -34.98 -7.76 -0.60
N ASP A 109 -35.81 -6.71 -0.65
CA ASP A 109 -37.24 -6.83 -0.36
C ASP A 109 -37.79 -7.93 -1.26
N ALA A 110 -38.12 -9.06 -0.64
CA ALA A 110 -38.74 -10.19 -1.32
C ALA A 110 -40.15 -9.75 -1.72
N HIS A 111 -40.30 -9.35 -2.99
CA HIS A 111 -41.59 -9.16 -3.65
C HIS A 111 -42.13 -10.48 -4.18
#